data_AF-A0A519LTY5-F1
#
_entry.id   AF-A0A519LTY5-F1
#
_cell.length_a   1.000
_cell.length_b   1.000
_cell.length_c   1.000
_cell.angle_alpha   90.00
_cell.angle_beta   90.00
_cell.angle_gamma   90.00
#
_symmetry.space_group_name_H-M   'P 1'
#
loop_
_entity.id
_entity.type
_entity.pdbx_description
1 polymer ?
#
loop_
_entity_poly.entity_id
_entity_poly.type
_entity_poly.pdbx_seq_one_letter_code
_entity_poly.pdbx_strand_id
1 'polypeptide(L)'
;MLKPRLLILSDLFGGENPNWLHYYTEILEPNFDIQYYDVLQLAGILSDGNETNIHNLFINGGIDNAVDTLLFQEKEKVSVLGFSVGGTIAWKAALKGLKTDRLIAVSSTRLRFETEVPDCKIKLYFGENDFNAPNLKWFSALKISYEFLKDQHHQMYSEQKNAVFICKNI
;
A
#
# COMPACT_ATOMS: atom_id res chain seq x y z
N MET A 1 -8.43 9.46 24.52
CA MET A 1 -7.08 8.94 24.17
C MET A 1 -6.76 9.40 22.76
N LEU A 2 -5.49 9.68 22.45
CA LEU A 2 -5.07 9.92 21.06
C LEU A 2 -5.20 8.62 20.26
N LYS A 3 -5.80 8.68 19.07
CA LYS A 3 -5.87 7.53 18.16
C LYS A 3 -4.48 7.29 17.53
N PRO A 4 -4.07 6.03 17.31
CA PRO A 4 -2.87 5.74 16.53
C PRO A 4 -3.00 6.28 15.10
N ARG A 5 -1.89 6.76 14.53
CA ARG A 5 -1.85 7.28 13.16
C ARG A 5 -1.79 6.14 12.14
N LEU A 6 -2.63 6.23 11.10
CA LEU A 6 -2.64 5.34 9.96
C LEU A 6 -2.49 6.13 8.67
N LEU A 7 -1.46 5.82 7.90
CA LEU A 7 -1.29 6.34 6.56
C LEU A 7 -2.00 5.41 5.58
N ILE A 8 -2.81 5.96 4.68
CA ILE A 8 -3.37 5.22 3.55
C ILE A 8 -2.72 5.71 2.27
N LEU A 9 -1.99 4.85 1.57
CA LEU A 9 -1.35 5.19 0.29
C LEU A 9 -2.17 4.58 -0.86
N SER A 10 -2.62 5.43 -1.77
CA SER A 10 -3.45 5.06 -2.90
C SER A 10 -2.81 4.06 -3.86
N ASP A 11 -3.63 3.52 -4.75
CA ASP A 11 -3.15 2.80 -5.92
C ASP A 11 -2.60 3.75 -7.00
N LEU A 12 -2.29 3.19 -8.16
CA LEU A 12 -1.68 3.87 -9.31
C LEU A 12 -2.45 5.11 -9.77
N PHE A 13 -3.78 5.14 -9.63
CA PHE A 13 -4.61 6.22 -10.15
C PHE A 13 -4.70 7.40 -9.18
N GLY A 14 -4.41 7.19 -7.90
CA GLY A 14 -4.46 8.25 -6.91
C GLY A 14 -5.83 8.94 -6.85
N GLY A 15 -5.80 10.26 -6.77
CA GLY A 15 -6.98 11.12 -6.73
C GLY A 15 -7.38 11.50 -5.31
N GLU A 16 -8.08 12.64 -5.19
CA GLU A 16 -8.46 13.24 -3.91
C GLU A 16 -9.46 12.38 -3.12
N ASN A 17 -10.32 11.60 -3.80
CA ASN A 17 -11.30 10.75 -3.14
C ASN A 17 -11.71 9.57 -4.05
N PRO A 18 -10.87 8.53 -4.21
CA PRO A 18 -11.22 7.40 -5.05
C PRO A 18 -12.39 6.63 -4.43
N ASN A 19 -13.32 6.19 -5.28
CA ASN A 19 -14.58 5.56 -4.86
C ASN A 19 -14.39 4.35 -3.93
N TRP A 20 -13.24 3.69 -3.91
CA TRP A 20 -13.02 2.55 -3.01
C TRP A 20 -12.53 2.94 -1.61
N LEU A 21 -12.03 4.17 -1.42
CA LEU A 21 -11.39 4.61 -0.17
C LEU A 21 -12.37 4.61 1.00
N HIS A 22 -13.62 5.04 0.76
CA HIS A 22 -14.64 5.11 1.81
C HIS A 22 -14.95 3.75 2.45
N TYR A 23 -14.80 2.64 1.70
CA TYR A 23 -14.95 1.29 2.26
C TYR A 23 -13.94 0.97 3.35
N TYR A 24 -12.79 1.66 3.37
CA TYR A 24 -11.75 1.51 4.40
C TYR A 24 -11.90 2.57 5.49
N THR A 25 -12.04 3.83 5.11
CA THR A 25 -12.04 4.94 6.08
C THR A 25 -13.23 4.85 7.04
N GLU A 26 -14.43 4.53 6.56
CA GLU A 26 -15.62 4.39 7.41
C GLU A 26 -15.43 3.33 8.52
N ILE A 27 -14.64 2.30 8.27
CA ILE A 27 -14.38 1.20 9.22
C ILE A 27 -13.23 1.56 10.17
N LEU A 28 -12.21 2.27 9.68
CA LEU A 28 -10.95 2.49 10.39
C LEU A 28 -10.91 3.81 11.16
N GLU A 29 -11.61 4.85 10.71
CA GLU A 29 -11.67 6.17 11.36
C GLU A 29 -12.08 6.13 12.84
N PRO A 30 -12.97 5.23 13.31
CA PRO A 30 -13.25 5.13 14.74
C PRO A 30 -12.01 4.80 15.59
N ASN A 31 -11.05 4.07 15.03
CA ASN A 31 -9.88 3.54 15.75
C ASN A 31 -8.57 4.25 15.40
N PHE A 32 -8.49 4.92 14.24
CA PHE A 32 -7.27 5.54 13.74
C PHE A 32 -7.43 7.04 13.45
N ASP A 33 -6.33 7.76 13.56
CA ASP A 33 -6.15 9.08 12.95
C ASP A 33 -5.59 8.87 11.53
N ILE A 34 -6.45 9.02 10.52
CA ILE A 34 -6.13 8.62 9.15
C ILE A 34 -5.59 9.80 8.36
N GLN A 35 -4.41 9.61 7.75
CA GLN A 35 -3.86 10.49 6.73
C GLN A 35 -3.83 9.74 5.39
N TYR A 36 -4.57 10.22 4.40
CA TYR A 36 -4.52 9.68 3.04
C TYR A 36 -3.43 10.37 2.21
N TYR A 37 -2.77 9.59 1.36
CA TYR A 37 -1.77 10.04 0.41
C TYR A 37 -2.08 9.56 -0.99
N ASP A 38 -2.26 10.51 -1.89
CA ASP A 38 -2.22 10.30 -3.33
C ASP A 38 -0.76 10.07 -3.76
N VAL A 39 -0.47 8.86 -4.26
CA VAL A 39 0.89 8.49 -4.66
C VAL A 39 1.40 9.25 -5.89
N LEU A 40 0.52 9.79 -6.74
CA LEU A 40 0.92 10.67 -7.85
C LEU A 40 1.48 11.99 -7.31
N GLN A 41 0.82 12.55 -6.29
CA GLN A 41 1.28 13.78 -5.64
C GLN A 41 2.59 13.55 -4.89
N LEU A 42 2.71 12.44 -4.15
CA LEU A 42 3.97 12.07 -3.51
C LEU A 42 5.11 11.92 -4.52
N ALA A 43 4.83 11.35 -5.70
CA ALA A 43 5.81 11.14 -6.75
C ALA A 43 6.14 12.40 -7.58
N GLY A 44 5.36 13.47 -7.45
CA GLY A 44 5.43 14.63 -8.33
C GLY A 44 5.02 14.33 -9.79
N ILE A 45 4.14 13.36 -9.99
CA ILE A 45 3.68 12.93 -11.31
C ILE A 45 2.41 13.70 -11.70
N LEU A 46 2.45 14.32 -12.88
CA LEU A 46 1.25 14.79 -13.57
C LEU A 46 0.73 13.67 -14.47
N SER A 47 -0.40 13.09 -14.08
CA SER A 47 -1.04 11.98 -14.79
C SER A 47 -1.87 12.47 -15.97
N ASP A 48 -1.82 11.75 -17.09
CA ASP A 48 -2.71 11.90 -18.24
C ASP A 48 -3.90 10.91 -18.18
N GLY A 49 -4.02 10.16 -17.09
CA GLY A 49 -5.03 9.10 -16.91
C GLY A 49 -4.70 7.79 -17.63
N ASN A 50 -3.63 7.72 -18.44
CA ASN A 50 -3.24 6.50 -19.13
C ASN A 50 -2.44 5.58 -18.20
N GLU A 51 -3.01 4.43 -17.85
CA GLU A 51 -2.39 3.46 -16.92
C GLU A 51 -0.96 3.07 -17.31
N THR A 52 -0.71 2.81 -18.60
CA THR A 52 0.63 2.40 -19.07
C THR A 52 1.65 3.52 -18.91
N ASN A 53 1.25 4.76 -19.23
CA ASN A 53 2.12 5.92 -19.05
C ASN A 53 2.42 6.17 -17.57
N ILE A 54 1.39 6.17 -16.72
CA ILE A 54 1.54 6.36 -15.27
C ILE A 54 2.46 5.27 -14.69
N HIS A 55 2.25 4.01 -15.05
CA HIS A 55 3.12 2.91 -14.64
C HIS A 55 4.58 3.16 -15.05
N ASN A 56 4.81 3.61 -16.29
CA ASN A 56 6.16 3.94 -16.77
C ASN A 56 6.80 5.08 -15.97
N LEU A 57 6.05 6.11 -15.60
CA LEU A 57 6.55 7.20 -14.76
C LEU A 57 6.95 6.71 -13.36
N PHE A 58 6.17 5.80 -12.75
CA PHE A 58 6.52 5.22 -11.45
C PHE A 58 7.79 4.38 -11.49
N ILE A 59 7.97 3.52 -12.50
CA ILE A 59 9.18 2.70 -12.62
C ILE A 59 10.42 3.52 -12.98
N ASN A 60 10.24 4.67 -13.64
CA ASN A 60 11.31 5.59 -14.05
C ASN A 60 11.57 6.67 -13.00
N GLY A 61 11.58 6.29 -11.72
CA GLY A 61 11.94 7.15 -10.60
C GLY A 61 10.77 7.70 -9.76
N GLY A 62 9.53 7.59 -10.23
CA GLY A 62 8.36 8.05 -9.46
C GLY A 62 8.20 7.35 -8.11
N ILE A 63 8.53 6.06 -8.01
CA ILE A 63 8.52 5.33 -6.73
C ILE A 63 9.53 5.94 -5.76
N ASP A 64 10.77 6.21 -6.20
CA ASP A 64 11.81 6.77 -5.34
C ASP A 64 11.45 8.18 -4.88
N ASN A 65 10.95 9.02 -5.78
CA ASN A 65 10.46 10.35 -5.44
C ASN A 65 9.33 10.30 -4.39
N ALA A 66 8.39 9.36 -4.54
CA ALA A 66 7.30 9.21 -3.57
C ALA A 66 7.80 8.77 -2.20
N VAL A 67 8.78 7.86 -2.16
CA VAL A 67 9.43 7.42 -0.91
C VAL A 67 10.11 8.59 -0.22
N ASP A 68 10.93 9.36 -0.94
CA ASP A 68 11.68 10.47 -0.37
C ASP A 68 10.74 11.57 0.13
N THR A 69 9.67 11.88 -0.61
CA THR A 69 8.62 12.81 -0.18
C THR A 69 7.88 12.32 1.07
N LEU A 70 7.50 11.05 1.12
CA LEU A 70 6.83 10.47 2.29
C LEU A 70 7.72 10.54 3.54
N LEU A 71 9.00 10.18 3.41
CA LEU A 71 9.99 10.29 4.49
C LEU A 71 10.20 11.74 4.93
N PHE A 72 10.13 12.69 4.00
CA PHE A 72 10.21 14.11 4.31
C PHE A 72 9.01 14.57 5.15
N GLN A 73 7.80 14.14 4.81
CA GLN A 73 6.57 14.57 5.47
C GLN A 73 6.33 13.86 6.81
N GLU A 74 6.68 12.58 6.91
CA GLU A 74 6.31 11.74 8.05
C GLU A 74 7.51 11.47 8.98
N LYS A 75 7.46 12.06 10.18
CA LYS A 75 8.56 11.99 11.19
C LYS A 75 8.22 11.14 12.41
N GLU A 76 6.93 10.92 12.63
CA GLU A 76 6.39 10.21 13.77
C GLU A 76 6.16 8.74 13.44
N LYS A 77 5.92 7.95 14.49
CA LYS A 77 5.58 6.53 14.34
C LYS A 77 4.19 6.37 13.74
N VAL A 78 4.07 5.56 12.69
CA VAL A 78 2.82 5.37 11.92
C VAL A 78 2.56 3.90 11.63
N SER A 79 1.29 3.53 11.45
CA SER A 79 0.92 2.34 10.67
C SER A 79 0.66 2.74 9.22
N VAL A 80 0.84 1.83 8.27
CA VAL A 80 0.63 2.11 6.85
C VAL A 80 -0.26 1.03 6.22
N LEU A 81 -1.26 1.46 5.48
CA LEU A 81 -2.09 0.64 4.59
C LEU A 81 -1.87 1.12 3.15
N GLY A 82 -1.15 0.34 2.35
CA GLY A 82 -0.81 0.71 0.97
C GLY A 82 -1.47 -0.19 -0.06
N PHE A 83 -1.99 0.41 -1.13
CA PHE A 83 -2.68 -0.30 -2.21
C PHE A 83 -1.84 -0.29 -3.48
N SER A 84 -1.73 -1.43 -4.17
CA SER A 84 -0.95 -1.53 -5.42
C SER A 84 0.45 -0.91 -5.25
N VAL A 85 0.85 0.03 -6.12
CA VAL A 85 2.14 0.75 -6.02
C VAL A 85 2.34 1.48 -4.69
N GLY A 86 1.27 1.94 -4.03
CA GLY A 86 1.32 2.58 -2.71
C GLY A 86 1.88 1.68 -1.62
N GLY A 87 1.59 0.38 -1.66
CA GLY A 87 2.21 -0.58 -0.73
C GLY A 87 3.69 -0.82 -1.01
N THR A 88 4.12 -0.69 -2.26
CA THR A 88 5.54 -0.76 -2.65
C THR A 88 6.30 0.48 -2.21
N ILE A 89 5.69 1.65 -2.31
CA ILE A 89 6.21 2.91 -1.77
C ILE A 89 6.35 2.79 -0.25
N ALA A 90 5.30 2.31 0.45
CA ALA A 90 5.35 2.07 1.89
C ALA A 90 6.48 1.11 2.29
N TRP A 91 6.65 0.01 1.54
CA TRP A 91 7.70 -0.99 1.78
C TRP A 91 9.08 -0.36 1.70
N LYS A 92 9.35 0.37 0.63
CA LYS A 92 10.64 1.03 0.41
C LYS A 92 10.88 2.16 1.40
N ALA A 93 9.86 2.94 1.75
CA ALA A 93 9.97 3.98 2.77
C ALA A 93 10.32 3.38 4.14
N ALA A 94 9.68 2.26 4.52
CA ALA A 94 10.01 1.56 5.75
C ALA A 94 11.45 1.02 5.77
N LEU A 95 11.95 0.46 4.66
CA LEU A 95 13.37 0.09 4.51
C LEU A 95 14.31 1.30 4.63
N LYS A 96 13.90 2.47 4.11
CA LYS A 96 14.68 3.71 4.17
C LYS A 96 14.50 4.52 5.47
N GLY A 97 13.84 3.96 6.48
CA GLY A 97 13.78 4.55 7.83
C GLY A 97 12.48 5.25 8.21
N LEU A 98 11.38 5.08 7.45
CA LEU A 98 10.05 5.48 7.91
C LEU A 98 9.72 4.69 9.18
N LYS A 99 9.42 5.40 10.27
CA LYS A 99 9.10 4.80 11.59
C LYS A 99 7.76 4.06 11.54
N THR A 100 7.78 2.82 11.06
CA THR A 100 6.57 2.04 10.76
C THR A 100 6.34 1.00 11.87
N ASP A 101 5.18 1.03 12.53
CA ASP A 101 4.79 -0.03 13.47
C ASP A 101 4.31 -1.29 12.74
N ARG A 102 3.44 -1.05 11.76
CA ARG A 102 2.77 -2.07 10.96
C ARG A 102 2.62 -1.58 9.53
N LEU A 103 2.96 -2.45 8.59
CA LEU A 103 2.74 -2.28 7.17
C LEU A 103 1.74 -3.34 6.68
N ILE A 104 0.60 -2.88 6.19
CA ILE A 104 -0.37 -3.69 5.47
C ILE A 104 -0.29 -3.29 4.00
N ALA A 105 0.00 -4.24 3.14
CA ALA A 105 0.06 -4.01 1.70
C ALA A 105 -0.98 -4.89 0.98
N VAL A 106 -1.78 -4.26 0.13
CA VAL A 106 -2.93 -4.88 -0.52
C VAL A 106 -2.71 -4.82 -2.03
N SER A 107 -2.65 -5.99 -2.66
CA SER A 107 -2.33 -6.18 -4.08
C SER A 107 -1.07 -5.43 -4.53
N SER A 108 -0.06 -5.30 -3.67
CA SER A 108 1.08 -4.43 -3.97
C SER A 108 1.98 -4.97 -5.07
N THR A 109 2.12 -4.20 -6.15
CA THR A 109 2.91 -4.60 -7.32
C THR A 109 4.40 -4.55 -7.02
N ARG A 110 5.21 -5.30 -7.77
CA ARG A 110 6.68 -5.26 -7.67
C ARG A 110 7.29 -5.74 -6.34
N LEU A 111 6.52 -6.00 -5.28
CA LEU A 111 7.05 -6.61 -4.04
C LEU A 111 7.78 -7.93 -4.33
N ARG A 112 7.32 -8.68 -5.34
CA ARG A 112 7.96 -9.92 -5.81
C ARG A 112 9.43 -9.77 -6.24
N PHE A 113 9.93 -8.55 -6.41
CA PHE A 113 11.32 -8.24 -6.74
C PHE A 113 12.15 -7.81 -5.54
N GLU A 114 11.52 -7.52 -4.40
CA GLU A 114 12.24 -7.12 -3.19
C GLU A 114 12.89 -8.34 -2.52
N THR A 115 14.08 -8.13 -1.97
CA THR A 115 14.87 -9.15 -1.26
C THR A 115 15.10 -8.82 0.21
N GLU A 116 14.74 -7.60 0.62
CA GLU A 116 14.88 -7.09 1.98
C GLU A 116 13.50 -6.85 2.58
N VAL A 117 13.39 -7.03 3.90
CA VAL A 117 12.14 -6.90 4.66
C VAL A 117 12.27 -5.76 5.66
N PRO A 118 11.35 -4.79 5.67
CA PRO A 118 11.33 -3.74 6.68
C PRO A 118 11.21 -4.31 8.10
N ASP A 119 11.87 -3.68 9.06
CA ASP A 119 11.78 -4.04 10.48
C ASP A 119 10.48 -3.51 11.11
N CYS A 120 9.35 -4.10 10.69
CA CYS A 120 8.03 -3.81 11.23
C CYS A 120 7.09 -5.02 11.09
N LYS A 121 5.90 -4.94 11.68
CA LYS A 121 4.88 -5.99 11.49
C LYS A 121 4.31 -5.89 10.08
N ILE A 122 4.40 -6.97 9.30
CA ILE A 122 3.95 -6.98 7.91
C ILE A 122 2.81 -7.98 7.73
N LYS A 123 1.75 -7.56 7.03
CA LYS A 123 0.70 -8.45 6.51
C LYS A 123 0.38 -8.06 5.07
N LEU A 124 0.43 -9.03 4.16
CA LEU A 124 0.14 -8.83 2.75
C LEU A 124 -1.17 -9.49 2.35
N TYR A 125 -1.97 -8.83 1.52
CA TYR A 125 -3.20 -9.38 0.95
C TYR A 125 -3.12 -9.36 -0.57
N PHE A 126 -3.43 -10.46 -1.23
CA PHE A 126 -3.47 -10.56 -2.69
C PHE A 126 -4.73 -11.30 -3.13
N GLY A 127 -5.18 -11.03 -4.35
CA GLY A 127 -6.10 -11.94 -5.01
C GLY A 127 -5.37 -13.23 -5.42
N GLU A 128 -6.02 -14.39 -5.27
CA GLU A 128 -5.46 -15.67 -5.72
C GLU A 128 -5.07 -15.67 -7.20
N ASN A 129 -5.79 -14.89 -8.01
CA ASN A 129 -5.58 -14.74 -9.45
C ASN A 129 -4.87 -13.40 -9.80
N ASP A 130 -4.17 -12.76 -8.85
CA ASP A 130 -3.37 -11.56 -9.11
C ASP A 130 -2.00 -11.94 -9.69
N PHE A 131 -1.80 -11.65 -10.98
CA PHE A 131 -0.53 -11.89 -11.69
C PHE A 131 0.66 -11.10 -11.12
N ASN A 132 0.41 -10.06 -10.32
CA ASN A 132 1.46 -9.28 -9.69
C ASN A 132 1.94 -9.84 -8.36
N ALA A 133 1.21 -10.81 -7.77
CA ALA A 133 1.52 -11.38 -6.48
C ALA A 133 2.89 -12.11 -6.49
N PRO A 134 3.66 -12.03 -5.39
CA PRO A 134 4.81 -12.90 -5.20
C PRO A 134 4.39 -14.38 -5.18
N ASN A 135 5.29 -15.26 -5.59
CA ASN A 135 5.06 -16.69 -5.48
C ASN A 135 5.30 -17.19 -4.04
N LEU A 136 4.85 -18.42 -3.73
CA LEU A 136 5.01 -19.01 -2.40
C LEU A 136 6.47 -19.14 -1.94
N LYS A 137 7.43 -19.28 -2.87
CA LYS A 137 8.85 -19.32 -2.53
C LYS A 137 9.33 -17.98 -2.00
N TRP A 138 8.87 -16.86 -2.57
CA TRP A 138 9.17 -15.52 -2.10
C TRP A 138 8.66 -15.30 -0.67
N PHE A 139 7.39 -15.65 -0.40
CA PHE A 139 6.83 -15.56 0.95
C PHE A 139 7.57 -16.43 1.96
N SER A 140 7.91 -17.66 1.57
CA SER A 140 8.67 -18.58 2.44
C SER A 140 10.09 -18.07 2.72
N ALA A 141 10.77 -17.48 1.73
CA ALA A 141 12.12 -16.97 1.88
C ALA A 141 12.17 -15.77 2.84
N LEU A 142 11.20 -14.86 2.71
CA LEU A 142 11.14 -13.63 3.51
C LEU A 142 10.34 -13.77 4.81
N LYS A 143 9.69 -14.93 5.04
CA LYS A 143 8.88 -15.24 6.23
C LYS A 143 7.79 -14.19 6.52
N ILE A 144 7.15 -13.69 5.46
CA ILE A 144 6.12 -12.64 5.55
C ILE A 144 4.74 -13.27 5.74
N SER A 145 3.91 -12.69 6.61
CA SER A 145 2.50 -13.06 6.72
C SER A 145 1.71 -12.59 5.51
N TYR A 146 0.95 -13.49 4.90
CA TYR A 146 0.15 -13.20 3.73
C TYR A 146 -1.24 -13.81 3.82
N GLU A 147 -2.10 -13.40 2.90
CA GLU A 147 -3.42 -13.99 2.67
C GLU A 147 -3.84 -13.83 1.23
N PHE A 148 -4.26 -14.93 0.61
CA PHE A 148 -4.86 -14.93 -0.71
C PHE A 148 -6.37 -14.96 -0.59
N LEU A 149 -7.03 -13.96 -1.17
CA LEU A 149 -8.49 -13.93 -1.28
C LEU A 149 -8.88 -14.78 -2.50
N LYS A 150 -9.72 -15.79 -2.25
CA LYS A 150 -10.13 -16.79 -3.24
C LYS A 150 -10.89 -16.16 -4.40
N ASP A 151 -10.60 -16.60 -5.62
CA ASP A 151 -11.27 -16.14 -6.86
C ASP A 151 -11.17 -14.61 -7.08
N GLN A 152 -10.19 -13.95 -6.47
CA GLN A 152 -9.99 -12.50 -6.56
C GLN A 152 -8.79 -12.15 -7.44
N HIS A 153 -8.85 -10.97 -8.07
CA HIS A 153 -7.78 -10.44 -8.95
C HIS A 153 -7.09 -9.22 -8.31
N HIS A 154 -6.27 -8.52 -9.09
CA HIS A 154 -5.49 -7.36 -8.62
C HIS A 154 -6.34 -6.28 -7.95
N GLN A 155 -7.46 -5.90 -8.59
CA GLN A 155 -8.33 -4.80 -8.14
C GLN A 155 -9.30 -5.20 -7.01
N MET A 156 -9.08 -6.35 -6.35
CA MET A 156 -9.96 -6.87 -5.30
C MET A 156 -10.21 -5.91 -4.15
N TYR A 157 -9.28 -4.99 -3.89
CA TYR A 157 -9.38 -4.00 -2.83
C TYR A 157 -10.48 -2.95 -3.08
N SER A 158 -10.97 -2.84 -4.32
CA SER A 158 -12.08 -1.96 -4.67
C SER A 158 -13.46 -2.54 -4.33
N GLU A 159 -13.54 -3.82 -3.95
CA GLU A 159 -14.79 -4.47 -3.56
C GLU A 159 -15.04 -4.31 -2.06
N GLN A 160 -16.21 -3.77 -1.68
CA GLN A 160 -16.56 -3.48 -0.28
C GLN A 160 -16.42 -4.71 0.63
N LYS A 161 -16.81 -5.92 0.18
CA LYS A 161 -16.68 -7.15 0.97
C LYS A 161 -15.23 -7.46 1.34
N ASN A 162 -14.29 -7.17 0.44
CA ASN A 162 -12.87 -7.44 0.63
C ASN A 162 -12.26 -6.36 1.53
N ALA A 163 -12.66 -5.09 1.36
CA ALA A 163 -12.28 -4.01 2.26
C ALA A 163 -12.71 -4.33 3.71
N VAL A 164 -13.97 -4.73 3.92
CA VAL A 164 -14.47 -5.17 5.24
C VAL A 164 -13.65 -6.33 5.80
N PHE A 165 -13.31 -7.31 4.97
CA PHE A 165 -12.49 -8.45 5.38
C PHE A 165 -11.09 -8.04 5.82
N ILE A 166 -10.42 -7.20 5.03
CA ILE A 166 -9.08 -6.69 5.30
C ILE A 166 -9.08 -5.85 6.58
N CYS A 167 -10.01 -4.90 6.71
CA CYS A 167 -10.11 -4.00 7.86
C CYS A 167 -10.36 -4.72 9.19
N LYS A 168 -11.07 -5.86 9.21
CA LYS A 168 -11.25 -6.66 10.44
C LYS A 168 -9.94 -7.20 11.03
N ASN A 169 -8.88 -7.21 10.24
CA ASN A 169 -7.57 -7.71 10.60
C ASN A 169 -6.52 -6.58 10.78
N ILE A 170 -6.96 -5.32 10.80
CA ILE A 170 -6.13 -4.12 11.03
C ILE A 170 -6.36 -3.63 12.46
#